data_AF-A0A2V2RZH4-F1
#
_entry.id   AF-A0A2V2RZH4-F1
#
_cell.length_a   1.000
_cell.length_b   1.000
_cell.length_c   1.000
_cell.angle_alpha   90.00
_cell.angle_beta   90.00
_cell.angle_gamma   90.00
#
_symmetry.space_group_name_H-M   'P 1'
#
loop_
_entity.id
_entity.type
_entity.pdbx_description
1 polymer ?
#
loop_
_entity_poly.entity_id
_entity_poly.type
_entity_poly.pdbx_seq_one_letter_code
_entity_poly.pdbx_strand_id
1 'polypeptide(L)' 'MSDDILRYTDLATAIQLARGAGMTTVEIVRELSRGRTYTDALQLAKEAAPLLDLTISEFMRLRRNE' A
#
# COMPACT_ATOMS: atom_id res chain seq x y z
N MET A 1 -22.80 -4.57 8.93
CA MET A 1 -21.44 -5.09 9.07
C MET A 1 -20.93 -5.38 7.66
N SER A 2 -19.72 -4.92 7.33
CA SER A 2 -18.82 -5.51 6.31
C SER A 2 -18.79 -4.93 4.89
N ASP A 3 -18.78 -3.60 4.69
CA ASP A 3 -18.17 -3.03 3.45
C ASP A 3 -16.65 -2.87 3.63
N ASP A 4 -16.23 -2.41 4.82
CA ASP A 4 -14.82 -2.28 5.20
C ASP A 4 -14.04 -3.60 5.08
N ILE A 5 -14.57 -4.70 5.62
CA ILE A 5 -13.87 -6.00 5.67
C ILE A 5 -13.53 -6.54 4.27
N LEU A 6 -14.36 -6.29 3.27
CA LEU A 6 -14.09 -6.73 1.89
C LEU A 6 -12.96 -5.90 1.27
N ARG A 7 -12.97 -4.57 1.43
CA ARG A 7 -11.88 -3.69 0.97
C ARG A 7 -10.52 -4.04 1.57
N TYR A 8 -10.49 -4.38 2.86
CA TYR A 8 -9.25 -4.80 3.54
C TYR A 8 -8.78 -6.19 3.07
N THR A 9 -9.71 -7.07 2.67
CA THR A 9 -9.37 -8.39 2.13
C THR A 9 -8.66 -8.27 0.78
N ASP A 10 -9.09 -7.34 -0.08
CA ASP A 10 -8.44 -7.12 -1.38
C ASP A 10 -7.03 -6.53 -1.25
N LEU A 11 -6.83 -5.52 -0.38
CA LEU A 11 -5.53 -4.86 -0.24
C LEU A 11 -4.47 -5.78 0.40
N ALA A 12 -4.82 -6.49 1.47
CA ALA A 12 -3.91 -7.46 2.10
C ALA A 12 -3.56 -8.59 1.13
N THR A 13 -4.53 -9.10 0.38
CA THR A 13 -4.30 -10.13 -0.63
C THR A 13 -3.40 -9.63 -1.76
N ALA A 14 -3.63 -8.42 -2.25
CA ALA A 14 -2.77 -7.81 -3.28
C ALA A 14 -1.31 -7.68 -2.81
N ILE A 15 -1.09 -7.25 -1.55
CA ILE A 15 0.25 -7.17 -0.96
C ILE A 15 0.89 -8.55 -0.84
N GLN A 16 0.14 -9.57 -0.38
CA GLN A 16 0.64 -10.94 -0.26
C GLN A 16 1.01 -11.53 -1.63
N LEU A 17 0.17 -11.33 -2.65
CA LEU A 17 0.46 -11.77 -4.02
C LEU A 17 1.70 -11.08 -4.58
N ALA A 18 1.85 -9.77 -4.37
CA ALA A 18 3.02 -9.03 -4.81
C ALA A 18 4.31 -9.51 -4.12
N ARG A 19 4.26 -9.79 -2.82
CA ARG A 19 5.37 -10.41 -2.10
C ARG A 19 5.68 -11.82 -2.63
N GLY A 20 4.65 -12.62 -2.90
CA GLY A 20 4.78 -13.95 -3.50
C GLY A 20 5.40 -13.92 -4.91
N ALA A 21 5.18 -12.84 -5.65
CA ALA A 21 5.81 -12.56 -6.94
C ALA A 21 7.25 -12.02 -6.83
N GLY A 22 7.79 -11.88 -5.61
CA GLY A 22 9.16 -11.42 -5.37
C GLY A 22 9.34 -9.90 -5.37
N MET A 23 8.25 -9.12 -5.38
CA MET A 23 8.35 -7.66 -5.34
C MET A 23 8.87 -7.18 -3.98
N THR A 24 9.79 -6.22 -4.03
CA THR A 24 10.28 -5.51 -2.85
C THR A 24 9.19 -4.59 -2.28
N THR A 25 9.30 -4.25 -0.99
CA THR A 25 8.40 -3.30 -0.35
C THR A 25 8.31 -1.97 -1.10
N VAL A 26 9.42 -1.50 -1.69
CA VAL A 26 9.46 -0.26 -2.48
C VAL A 26 8.62 -0.38 -3.75
N GLU A 27 8.79 -1.47 -4.49
CA GLU A 27 8.01 -1.73 -5.72
C GLU A 27 6.52 -1.85 -5.42
N ILE A 28 6.15 -2.53 -4.33
CA ILE A 28 4.75 -2.64 -3.89
C ILE A 28 4.17 -1.26 -3.58
N VAL A 29 4.88 -0.43 -2.81
CA VAL A 29 4.42 0.95 -2.50
C VAL A 29 4.26 1.79 -3.77
N ARG A 30 5.20 1.69 -4.72
CA ARG A 30 5.13 2.41 -6.00
C ARG A 30 3.96 1.96 -6.85
N GLU A 31 3.73 0.65 -6.99
CA GLU A 31 2.58 0.12 -7.74
C GLU A 31 1.25 0.53 -7.11
N LEU A 32 1.11 0.37 -5.79
CA LEU A 32 -0.12 0.71 -5.06
C LEU A 32 -0.51 2.20 -5.18
N SER A 33 0.49 3.08 -5.20
CA SER A 33 0.32 4.54 -5.21
C SER A 33 0.52 5.20 -6.57
N ARG A 34 0.81 4.43 -7.63
CA ARG A 34 1.02 4.94 -8.99
C ARG A 34 -0.22 5.70 -9.47
N GLY A 35 0.01 6.89 -10.03
CA GLY A 35 -1.05 7.74 -10.59
C GLY A 35 -2.02 8.34 -9.57
N ARG A 36 -1.86 8.05 -8.27
CA ARG A 36 -2.71 8.62 -7.22
C ARG A 36 -2.28 10.02 -6.85
N THR A 37 -3.25 10.88 -6.55
CA THR A 37 -3.01 12.20 -5.97
C THR A 37 -2.34 12.07 -4.60
N TYR A 38 -1.77 13.15 -4.08
CA TYR A 38 -1.18 13.12 -2.74
C TYR A 38 -2.20 12.71 -1.66
N THR A 39 -3.41 13.24 -1.73
CA THR A 39 -4.50 12.95 -0.77
C THR A 39 -4.92 11.49 -0.84
N ASP A 40 -5.10 10.94 -2.04
CA ASP A 40 -5.47 9.53 -2.23
C ASP A 40 -4.36 8.59 -1.78
N ALA A 41 -3.09 8.95 -2.06
CA ALA A 41 -1.93 8.19 -1.58
C ALA A 41 -1.82 8.22 -0.05
N LEU A 42 -2.14 9.35 0.58
CA LEU A 42 -2.15 9.46 2.04
C LEU A 42 -3.26 8.61 2.66
N GLN A 43 -4.44 8.56 2.04
CA GLN A 43 -5.51 7.69 2.50
C GLN A 43 -5.14 6.21 2.35
N LEU A 44 -4.57 5.83 1.20
CA LEU A 44 -4.05 4.49 0.97
C LEU A 44 -2.94 4.11 1.97
N ALA A 45 -2.05 5.04 2.31
CA ALA A 45 -0.95 4.81 3.24
C ALA A 45 -1.46 4.43 4.65
N LYS A 46 -2.60 5.00 5.11
CA LYS A 46 -3.18 4.64 6.41
C LYS A 46 -3.58 3.15 6.47
N GLU A 47 -3.97 2.58 5.34
CA GLU A 47 -4.43 1.20 5.23
C GLU A 47 -3.27 0.25 4.89
N ALA A 48 -2.42 0.63 3.93
CA ALA A 48 -1.36 -0.21 3.39
C ALA A 48 -0.07 -0.22 4.23
N ALA A 49 0.28 0.90 4.89
CA ALA A 49 1.51 0.98 5.68
C ALA A 49 1.59 -0.07 6.80
N PRO A 50 0.56 -0.29 7.64
CA PRO A 50 0.62 -1.35 8.66
C PRO A 50 0.73 -2.76 8.07
N LEU A 51 0.16 -3.00 6.87
CA LEU A 51 0.26 -4.29 6.17
C LEU A 51 1.66 -4.54 5.57
N LEU A 52 2.45 -3.48 5.40
CA LEU A 52 3.81 -3.53 4.89
C LEU A 52 4.87 -3.40 6.00
N ASP A 53 4.45 -3.33 7.27
CA ASP A 53 5.30 -3.04 8.43
C ASP A 53 6.04 -1.70 8.29
N LEU A 54 5.31 -0.67 7.85
CA LEU A 54 5.80 0.70 7.67
C LEU A 54 4.97 1.69 8.48
N THR A 55 5.57 2.83 8.80
CA THR A 55 4.81 4.03 9.15
C THR A 55 4.23 4.71 7.90
N ILE A 56 3.18 5.51 8.08
CA ILE A 56 2.60 6.34 7.00
C ILE A 56 3.69 7.24 6.36
N SER A 57 4.57 7.81 7.18
CA SER A 57 5.67 8.66 6.72
C SER A 57 6.66 7.90 5.85
N GLU A 58 7.00 6.67 6.22
CA GLU A 58 7.89 5.81 5.42
C GLU A 58 7.23 5.40 4.11
N PHE A 59 5.96 5.01 4.13
CA PHE A 59 5.19 4.72 2.92
C PHE A 59 5.22 5.92 1.96
N MET A 60 4.92 7.12 2.48
CA MET A 60 4.91 8.35 1.67
C MET A 60 6.31 8.75 1.18
N ARG A 61 7.37 8.40 1.90
CA ARG A 61 8.76 8.57 1.46
C ARG A 61 9.10 7.61 0.32
N LEU A 62 8.76 6.32 0.44
CA LEU A 62 9.02 5.31 -0.57
C LEU A 62 8.27 5.58 -1.89
N ARG A 63 7.09 6.20 -1.82
CA ARG A 63 6.37 6.69 -3.00
C ARG A 63 7.15 7.76 -3.78
N ARG A 64 7.87 8.67 -3.10
CA ARG A 64 8.52 9.83 -3.72
C ARG A 64 9.89 9.53 -4.32
N ASN A 65 10.59 8.54 -3.78
CA ASN A 65 11.95 8.24 -4.22
C ASN A 65 11.92 7.41 -5.50
N GLU A 66 12.69 7.83 -6.49
CA GLU A 66 13.09 7.11 -7.73
C GLU A 66 14.15 6.04 -7.45
#